data_AF-A0A1Q3L2I4-F1
#
_entry.id   AF-A0A1Q3L2I4-F1
#
_cell.length_a   1.000
_cell.length_b   1.000
_cell.length_c   1.000
_cell.angle_alpha   90.00
_cell.angle_beta   90.00
_cell.angle_gamma   90.00
#
_symmetry.space_group_name_H-M   'P 1'
#
loop_
_entity.id
_entity.type
_entity.pdbx_description
1 polymer ?
#
loop_
_entity_poly.entity_id
_entity_poly.type
_entity_poly.pdbx_seq_one_letter_code
_entity_poly.pdbx_strand_id
1 'polypeptide(L)'
;MRYLTVPVPVRLWLPVDGCVDNSMSIDVVDGIMESVIAGSCVRDAGWRAAAAFEGEPDGFGWPPRDHRLAITLRREHWEWVVSQLRRWEPFETEAAVTQARELIEAALAAV
;
A
#
# COMPACT_ATOMS: atom_id res chain seq x y z
N MET A 1 -5.31 12.50 15.32
CA MET A 1 -5.25 11.66 14.11
C MET A 1 -4.74 12.50 12.96
N ARG A 2 -3.62 12.11 12.35
CA ARG A 2 -3.01 12.82 11.22
C ARG A 2 -3.15 11.97 9.97
N TYR A 3 -3.67 12.55 8.89
CA TYR A 3 -3.73 11.91 7.59
C TYR A 3 -2.56 12.37 6.73
N LEU A 4 -2.05 11.47 5.89
CA LEU A 4 -0.99 11.73 4.94
C LEU A 4 -1.42 11.21 3.57
N THR A 5 -1.33 12.07 2.57
CA THR A 5 -1.52 11.69 1.17
C THR A 5 -0.15 11.42 0.56
N VAL A 6 0.07 10.21 0.06
CA VAL A 6 1.32 9.83 -0.60
C VAL A 6 1.01 9.54 -2.09
N PRO A 7 1.66 10.24 -3.03
CA PRO A 7 1.49 9.96 -4.46
C PRO A 7 2.37 8.78 -4.88
N VAL A 8 1.79 7.58 -4.94
CA VAL A 8 2.50 6.33 -5.23
C VAL A 8 2.26 5.91 -6.69
N PRO A 9 3.30 5.71 -7.52
CA PRO A 9 3.14 5.12 -8.85
C PRO A 9 2.48 3.74 -8.78
N VAL A 10 1.56 3.42 -9.70
CA VAL A 10 0.85 2.11 -9.73
C VAL A 10 1.84 0.94 -9.68
N ARG A 11 2.96 1.00 -10.42
CA ARG A 11 3.99 -0.04 -10.41
C ARG A 11 4.60 -0.31 -9.02
N LEU A 12 4.60 0.68 -8.12
CA LEU A 12 5.07 0.54 -6.74
C LEU A 12 3.94 0.21 -5.77
N TRP A 13 2.70 0.60 -6.10
CA TRP A 13 1.53 0.28 -5.29
C TRP A 13 1.12 -1.19 -5.39
N LEU A 14 1.18 -1.79 -6.58
CA LEU A 14 0.81 -3.19 -6.79
C LEU A 14 1.48 -4.17 -5.82
N PRO A 15 2.81 -4.15 -5.62
CA PRO A 15 3.45 -5.03 -4.65
C PRO A 15 3.11 -4.65 -3.20
N VAL A 16 2.81 -3.38 -2.91
CA VAL A 16 2.30 -2.98 -1.59
C VAL A 16 0.92 -3.58 -1.33
N ASP A 17 -0.02 -3.49 -2.29
CA ASP A 17 -1.35 -4.08 -2.16
C ASP A 17 -1.25 -5.61 -1.95
N GLY A 18 -0.41 -6.29 -2.73
CA GLY A 18 -0.16 -7.72 -2.57
C GLY A 18 0.45 -8.08 -1.21
N CYS A 19 1.43 -7.31 -0.73
CA CYS A 19 2.03 -7.50 0.60
C CYS A 19 0.98 -7.34 1.71
N VAL A 20 0.16 -6.31 1.62
CA VAL A 20 -0.92 -6.03 2.57
C VAL A 20 -1.96 -7.15 2.57
N ASP A 21 -2.38 -7.64 1.39
CA ASP A 21 -3.34 -8.73 1.26
C ASP A 21 -2.82 -10.03 1.88
N ASN A 22 -1.56 -10.37 1.62
CA ASN A 22 -0.91 -11.53 2.20
C ASN A 22 -0.78 -11.41 3.73
N SER A 23 -0.38 -10.25 4.25
CA SER A 23 -0.34 -10.00 5.70
C SER A 23 -1.71 -10.21 6.33
N MET A 24 -2.78 -9.64 5.76
CA MET A 24 -4.14 -9.83 6.29
C MET A 24 -4.58 -11.29 6.27
N SER A 25 -4.28 -12.00 5.18
CA SER A 25 -4.68 -13.39 4.98
C SER A 25 -3.99 -14.35 5.95
N ILE A 26 -2.76 -14.04 6.38
CA ILE A 26 -2.07 -14.77 7.45
C ILE A 26 -2.61 -14.35 8.82
N ASP A 27 -2.68 -13.04 9.07
CA ASP A 27 -2.99 -12.50 10.38
C ASP A 27 -4.42 -12.82 10.83
N VAL A 28 -5.36 -13.02 9.90
CA VAL A 28 -6.73 -13.47 10.22
C VAL A 28 -6.76 -14.90 10.78
N VAL A 29 -5.87 -15.78 10.33
CA VAL A 29 -5.76 -17.16 10.84
C VAL A 29 -5.28 -17.15 12.29
N ASP A 30 -4.37 -16.22 12.61
CA ASP A 30 -3.83 -16.03 13.95
C ASP A 30 -4.70 -15.14 14.85
N GLY A 31 -5.83 -14.62 14.33
CA GLY A 31 -6.77 -13.79 15.08
C GLY A 31 -6.28 -12.36 15.37
N ILE A 32 -5.29 -11.86 14.64
CA ILE A 32 -4.73 -10.51 14.81
C ILE A 32 -5.60 -9.49 14.06
N MET A 33 -6.80 -9.24 14.60
CA MET A 33 -7.83 -8.44 13.92
C MET A 33 -7.44 -6.99 13.67
N GLU A 34 -6.59 -6.39 14.51
CA GLU A 34 -6.08 -5.04 14.29
C GLU A 34 -5.33 -4.93 12.97
N SER A 35 -4.55 -5.96 12.62
CA SER A 35 -3.81 -6.02 11.36
C SER A 35 -4.75 -6.20 10.17
N VAL A 36 -5.77 -7.05 10.30
CA VAL A 36 -6.81 -7.25 9.29
C VAL A 36 -7.56 -5.95 9.00
N ILE A 37 -7.93 -5.20 10.05
CA ILE A 37 -8.63 -3.92 9.91
C ILE A 37 -7.72 -2.89 9.25
N ALA A 38 -6.46 -2.76 9.69
CA ALA A 38 -5.50 -1.84 9.10
C ALA A 38 -5.29 -2.12 7.61
N GLY A 39 -5.05 -3.38 7.25
CA GLY A 39 -4.89 -3.79 5.86
C GLY A 39 -6.13 -3.53 5.02
N SER A 40 -7.33 -3.82 5.52
CA SER A 40 -8.58 -3.54 4.82
C SER A 40 -8.73 -2.04 4.51
N CYS A 41 -8.43 -1.17 5.47
CA CYS A 41 -8.42 0.29 5.25
C CYS A 41 -7.38 0.72 4.21
N VAL A 42 -6.19 0.11 4.21
CA VAL A 42 -5.12 0.42 3.26
C VAL A 42 -5.53 0.05 1.83
N ARG A 43 -6.05 -1.17 1.64
CA ARG A 43 -6.46 -1.65 0.31
C ARG A 43 -7.65 -0.87 -0.23
N ASP A 44 -8.66 -0.60 0.60
CA ASP A 44 -9.82 0.24 0.21
C ASP A 44 -9.36 1.63 -0.27
N ALA A 45 -8.41 2.26 0.41
CA ALA A 45 -7.87 3.55 -0.03
C ALA A 45 -7.13 3.45 -1.39
N GLY A 46 -6.34 2.40 -1.59
CA GLY A 46 -5.66 2.14 -2.87
C GLY A 46 -6.64 1.94 -4.03
N TRP A 47 -7.66 1.10 -3.82
CA TRP A 47 -8.70 0.85 -4.82
C TRP A 47 -9.54 2.09 -5.12
N ARG A 48 -9.89 2.90 -4.12
CA ARG A 48 -10.57 4.18 -4.35
C ARG A 48 -9.72 5.16 -5.16
N ALA A 49 -8.41 5.23 -4.87
CA ALA A 49 -7.50 6.07 -5.64
C ALA A 49 -7.38 5.59 -7.10
N ALA A 50 -7.36 4.27 -7.32
CA ALA A 50 -7.35 3.69 -8.66
C ALA A 50 -8.67 3.95 -9.41
N ALA A 51 -9.82 3.78 -8.75
CA ALA A 51 -11.15 4.01 -9.33
C ALA A 51 -11.42 5.48 -9.69
N ALA A 52 -10.67 6.42 -9.12
CA ALA A 52 -10.75 7.84 -9.46
C ALA A 52 -10.02 8.20 -10.77
N PHE A 53 -9.33 7.24 -11.40
CA PHE A 53 -8.68 7.46 -12.69
C PHE A 53 -9.71 7.53 -13.82
N GLU A 54 -9.68 8.64 -14.57
CA GLU A 54 -10.65 8.91 -15.66
C GLU A 54 -10.25 8.30 -17.02
N GLY A 55 -9.05 7.71 -17.12
CA GLY A 55 -8.58 7.08 -18.35
C GLY A 55 -8.96 5.60 -18.48
N GLU A 56 -8.47 4.94 -19.54
CA GLU A 56 -8.68 3.51 -19.74
C GLU A 56 -7.76 2.69 -18.81
N PRO A 57 -8.31 1.91 -17.85
CA PRO A 57 -7.52 1.02 -17.04
C PRO A 57 -7.07 -0.21 -17.83
N ASP A 58 -6.14 -0.98 -17.28
CA ASP A 58 -5.77 -2.29 -17.82
C ASP A 58 -6.88 -3.34 -17.61
N GLY A 59 -6.65 -4.56 -18.11
CA GLY A 59 -7.60 -5.67 -17.99
C GLY A 59 -7.90 -6.12 -16.55
N PHE A 60 -7.16 -5.61 -15.55
CA PHE A 60 -7.35 -5.88 -14.13
C PHE A 60 -7.95 -4.68 -13.38
N GLY A 61 -8.26 -3.58 -14.08
CA GLY A 61 -8.85 -2.37 -13.49
C GLY A 61 -7.82 -1.38 -12.92
N TRP A 62 -6.52 -1.55 -13.21
CA TRP A 62 -5.50 -0.63 -12.74
C TRP A 62 -5.19 0.49 -13.75
N PRO A 63 -4.92 1.72 -13.29
CA PRO A 63 -4.38 2.76 -14.16
C PRO A 63 -3.00 2.37 -14.73
N PRO A 64 -2.48 3.12 -15.73
CA PRO A 64 -1.14 2.90 -16.27
C PRO A 64 -0.06 2.86 -15.17
N ARG A 65 0.95 2.00 -15.34
CA ARG A 65 1.99 1.72 -14.33
C ARG A 65 2.71 2.95 -13.76
N ASP A 66 2.85 4.01 -14.54
CA ASP A 66 3.50 5.25 -14.13
C ASP A 66 2.54 6.32 -13.60
N HIS A 67 1.23 6.09 -13.72
CA HIS A 67 0.23 6.93 -13.07
C HIS A 67 0.41 6.89 -11.55
N ARG A 68 0.25 8.03 -10.89
CA ARG A 68 0.43 8.17 -9.44
C ARG A 68 -0.91 8.17 -8.75
N LEU A 69 -1.16 7.16 -7.93
CA LEU A 69 -2.30 7.08 -7.04
C LEU A 69 -2.09 8.03 -5.85
N ALA A 70 -3.02 8.96 -5.64
CA ALA A 70 -3.01 9.84 -4.47
C ALA A 70 -3.67 9.14 -3.27
N ILE A 71 -2.89 8.34 -2.55
CA ILE A 71 -3.42 7.47 -1.49
C ILE A 71 -3.41 8.23 -0.17
N THR A 72 -4.59 8.40 0.41
CA THR A 72 -4.76 9.11 1.70
C THR A 72 -5.02 8.09 2.80
N LEU A 73 -4.11 8.02 3.77
CA LEU A 73 -4.24 7.13 4.92
C LEU A 73 -3.94 7.89 6.22
N ARG A 74 -4.37 7.31 7.34
CA ARG A 74 -3.88 7.70 8.65
C ARG A 74 -2.38 7.40 8.73
N ARG A 75 -1.63 8.24 9.44
CA ARG A 75 -0.19 8.05 9.63
C ARG A 75 0.14 6.66 10.17
N GLU A 76 -0.66 6.18 11.12
CA GLU A 76 -0.50 4.88 11.77
C GLU A 76 -0.70 3.71 10.77
N HIS A 77 -1.55 3.89 9.76
CA HIS A 77 -1.73 2.89 8.69
C HIS A 77 -0.54 2.89 7.72
N TRP A 78 0.05 4.06 7.43
CA TRP A 78 1.31 4.11 6.66
C TRP A 78 2.47 3.46 7.41
N GLU A 79 2.58 3.69 8.71
CA GLU A 79 3.57 3.04 9.58
C GLU A 79 3.36 1.52 9.62
N TRP A 80 2.10 1.06 9.66
CA TRP A 80 1.77 -0.35 9.54
C TRP A 80 2.15 -0.93 8.16
N VAL A 81 1.92 -0.21 7.06
CA VAL A 81 2.37 -0.65 5.72
C VAL A 81 3.88 -0.84 5.71
N VAL A 82 4.66 0.11 6.23
CA VAL A 82 6.12 -0.02 6.31
C VAL A 82 6.53 -1.23 7.15
N SER A 83 5.85 -1.51 8.26
CA SER A 83 6.14 -2.68 9.09
C SER A 83 5.85 -4.00 8.36
N GLN A 84 4.79 -4.06 7.54
CA GLN A 84 4.51 -5.22 6.71
C GLN A 84 5.56 -5.38 5.60
N LEU A 85 5.92 -4.32 4.89
CA LEU A 85 6.97 -4.39 3.86
C LEU A 85 8.30 -4.89 4.44
N ARG A 86 8.65 -4.48 5.67
CA ARG A 86 9.83 -5.01 6.39
C ARG A 86 9.68 -6.47 6.81
N ARG A 87 8.48 -6.89 7.25
CA ARG A 87 8.19 -8.30 7.60
C ARG A 87 8.45 -9.23 6.41
N TRP A 88 8.11 -8.77 5.21
CA TRP A 88 8.22 -9.56 3.98
C TRP A 88 9.54 -9.37 3.22
N GLU A 89 10.37 -8.38 3.58
CA GLU A 89 11.67 -8.08 2.96
C GLU A 89 12.58 -9.31 2.75
N PRO A 90 12.68 -10.29 3.69
CA PRO A 90 13.50 -11.49 3.47
C PRO A 90 13.04 -12.41 2.33
N PHE A 91 11.77 -12.31 1.90
CA PHE A 91 11.19 -13.14 0.85
C PHE A 91 11.06 -12.40 -0.48
N GLU A 92 11.36 -11.12 -0.48
CA GLU A 92 11.16 -10.25 -1.64
C GLU A 92 12.35 -10.31 -2.59
N THR A 93 12.05 -10.36 -3.88
CA THR A 93 13.06 -10.41 -4.94
C THR A 93 13.02 -9.18 -5.85
N GLU A 94 11.97 -8.38 -5.75
CA GLU A 94 11.73 -7.21 -6.57
C GLU A 94 12.20 -5.92 -5.89
N ALA A 95 13.01 -5.14 -6.63
CA ALA A 95 13.43 -3.82 -6.18
C ALA A 95 12.26 -2.83 -5.98
N ALA A 96 11.07 -3.14 -6.53
CA ALA A 96 9.88 -2.30 -6.43
C ALA A 96 9.39 -2.17 -4.97
N VAL A 97 9.47 -3.23 -4.16
CA VAL A 97 9.07 -3.19 -2.75
C VAL A 97 9.98 -2.28 -1.94
N THR A 98 11.30 -2.39 -2.13
CA THR A 98 12.26 -1.51 -1.46
C THR A 98 12.02 -0.05 -1.84
N GLN A 99 11.82 0.23 -3.13
CA GLN A 99 11.49 1.58 -3.62
C GLN A 99 10.18 2.10 -3.03
N ALA A 100 9.14 1.26 -2.94
CA ALA A 100 7.86 1.64 -2.34
C ALA A 100 8.03 1.96 -0.85
N ARG A 101 8.77 1.13 -0.11
CA ARG A 101 9.07 1.36 1.31
C ARG A 101 9.79 2.68 1.52
N GLU A 102 10.88 2.92 0.79
CA GLU A 102 11.68 4.15 0.90
C GLU A 102 10.84 5.40 0.58
N LEU A 103 9.97 5.33 -0.44
CA LEU A 103 9.05 6.40 -0.79
C LEU A 103 8.08 6.73 0.35
N ILE A 104 7.50 5.71 0.99
CA ILE A 104 6.54 5.88 2.09
C ILE A 104 7.27 6.40 3.35
N GLU A 105 8.46 5.87 3.66
CA GLU A 105 9.28 6.31 4.79
C GLU A 105 9.71 7.78 4.64
N ALA A 106 10.11 8.20 3.43
CA ALA A 106 10.43 9.59 3.15
C ALA A 106 9.22 10.51 3.36
N ALA A 107 8.03 10.09 2.94
CA ALA A 107 6.79 10.85 3.15
C ALA A 107 6.42 10.95 4.64
N LEU A 108 6.63 9.88 5.42
CA LEU A 108 6.42 9.87 6.86
C LEU A 108 7.42 10.78 7.62
N ALA A 109 8.65 10.93 7.12
CA ALA A 109 9.69 11.74 7.74
C ALA A 109 9.54 13.24 7.44
N ALA A 110 8.92 13.62 6.32
CA ALA A 110 8.77 15.01 5.88
C ALA A 110 7.69 15.80 6.64
N VAL A 111 7.04 15.19 7.63
CA VAL A 111 5.71 15.56 8.11
C VAL A 111 5.69 15.59 9.63
#